data_AF-X1H6T7-F1
#
_entry.id   AF-X1H6T7-F1
#
_cell.length_a   1.000
_cell.length_b   1.000
_cell.length_c   1.000
_cell.angle_alpha   90.00
_cell.angle_beta   90.00
_cell.angle_gamma   90.00
#
_symmetry.space_group_name_H-M   'P 1'
#
loop_
_entity.id
_entity.type
_entity.pdbx_description
1 polymer ?
#
loop_
_entity_poly.entity_id
_entity_poly.type
_entity_poly.pdbx_seq_one_letter_code
_entity_poly.pdbx_strand_id
1 'polypeptide(L)' 'KIDDVDGFLIQNAFLYRDTSFENLITLIHTQEIKMTFRLMLIQPESPNEKFNNRGSGFRAPQSVMSKLYSNKEKLL' A
#
# COMPACT_ATOMS: atom_id res chain seq x y z
N LYS A 1 -25.40 -3.71 -21.84
CA LYS A 1 -23.93 -3.58 -21.90
C LYS A 1 -23.38 -4.63 -20.96
N ILE A 2 -22.50 -5.50 -21.43
CA ILE A 2 -21.79 -6.42 -20.53
C ILE A 2 -20.70 -5.55 -19.90
N ASP A 3 -20.73 -5.38 -18.59
CA ASP A 3 -19.70 -4.66 -17.87
C ASP A 3 -18.40 -5.46 -17.98
N ASP A 4 -17.32 -4.81 -18.39
CA ASP A 4 -15.99 -5.42 -18.48
C ASP A 4 -15.56 -5.86 -17.08
N VAL A 5 -15.51 -7.17 -16.85
CA VAL A 5 -14.98 -7.74 -15.60
C VAL A 5 -13.48 -7.85 -15.75
N ASP A 6 -12.74 -7.02 -15.01
CA ASP A 6 -11.30 -7.17 -14.90
C ASP A 6 -10.98 -8.51 -14.20
N GLY A 7 -10.45 -9.46 -14.96
CA GLY A 7 -9.91 -10.71 -14.44
C GLY A 7 -8.44 -10.55 -14.05
N PHE A 8 -8.10 -10.90 -12.81
CA PHE A 8 -6.71 -10.89 -12.33
C PHE A 8 -6.23 -12.31 -12.04
N LEU A 9 -5.05 -12.67 -12.55
CA LEU A 9 -4.36 -13.91 -12.20
C LEU A 9 -3.24 -13.62 -11.19
N ILE A 10 -3.31 -14.20 -10.00
CA ILE A 10 -2.26 -14.09 -8.99
C ILE A 10 -1.18 -15.13 -9.29
N GLN A 11 0.02 -14.67 -9.66
CA GLN A 11 1.13 -15.55 -10.04
C GLN A 11 2.13 -15.82 -8.93
N ASN A 12 2.29 -14.90 -7.97
CA ASN A 12 3.26 -15.04 -6.89
C ASN A 12 2.70 -14.47 -5.59
N ALA A 13 3.01 -15.13 -4.48
CA ALA A 13 2.70 -14.65 -3.13
C ALA A 13 3.92 -14.82 -2.21
N PHE A 14 4.13 -13.84 -1.33
CA PHE A 14 5.24 -13.84 -0.38
C PHE A 14 4.75 -13.47 1.02
N LEU A 15 5.25 -14.18 2.02
CA LEU A 15 5.10 -13.85 3.43
C LEU A 15 6.33 -13.06 3.89
N TYR A 16 6.10 -11.84 4.37
CA TYR A 16 7.14 -10.99 4.97
C TYR A 16 6.94 -10.95 6.48
N ARG A 17 7.98 -11.24 7.26
CA ARG A 17 7.95 -11.31 8.73
C ARG A 17 9.11 -10.55 9.35
N ASP A 18 9.06 -10.43 10.68
CA ASP A 18 10.17 -9.92 11.49
C ASP A 18 10.53 -8.47 11.12
N THR A 19 9.53 -7.60 11.21
CA THR A 19 9.67 -6.16 10.95
C THR A 19 10.65 -5.54 11.93
N SER A 20 11.68 -4.86 11.43
CA SER A 20 12.54 -4.01 12.26
C SER A 20 11.94 -2.62 12.41
N PHE A 21 11.58 -2.25 13.63
CA PHE A 21 11.03 -0.91 13.93
C PHE A 21 12.09 0.19 13.74
N GLU A 22 13.34 -0.09 14.09
CA GLU A 22 14.47 0.83 13.84
C GLU A 22 14.64 1.08 12.33
N ASN A 23 14.62 0.01 11.53
CA ASN A 23 14.71 0.15 10.07
C ASN A 23 13.49 0.89 9.51
N LEU A 24 12.29 0.67 10.03
CA LEU A 24 11.10 1.43 9.62
C LEU A 24 11.30 2.94 9.81
N ILE A 25 11.79 3.36 10.98
CA ILE A 25 12.07 4.77 11.28
C ILE A 25 13.13 5.32 10.32
N THR A 26 14.25 4.60 10.15
CA THR A 26 15.33 5.00 9.23
C THR A 26 14.82 5.13 7.79
N LEU A 27 14.01 4.19 7.32
CA LEU A 27 13.45 4.19 5.97
C LEU A 27 12.44 5.34 5.76
N ILE A 28 11.71 5.74 6.80
CA ILE A 28 10.86 6.94 6.76
C ILE A 28 11.71 8.22 6.70
N HIS A 29 12.75 8.33 7.55
CA HIS A 29 13.63 9.50 7.58
C HIS A 29 14.42 9.70 6.29
N THR A 30 14.87 8.61 5.67
CA THR A 30 15.55 8.61 4.37
C THR A 30 14.60 8.75 3.18
N GLN A 31 13.28 8.88 3.43
CA GLN A 31 12.22 9.00 2.44
C GLN A 31 12.08 7.79 1.48
N GLU A 32 12.67 6.65 1.83
CA GLU A 32 12.49 5.38 1.15
C GLU A 32 11.08 4.82 1.36
N ILE A 33 10.49 5.05 2.55
CA ILE A 33 9.07 4.84 2.85
C ILE A 33 8.39 6.20 2.93
N LYS A 34 7.33 6.39 2.14
CA LYS A 34 6.62 7.67 2.05
C LYS A 34 5.30 7.63 2.81
N MET A 35 5.05 8.67 3.60
CA MET A 35 3.71 8.94 4.11
C MET A 35 2.84 9.47 2.98
N THR A 36 1.67 8.86 2.78
CA THR A 36 0.72 9.27 1.75
C THR A 36 -0.59 9.68 2.40
N PHE A 37 -1.07 10.86 2.04
CA PHE A 37 -2.42 11.34 2.37
C PHE A 37 -3.30 11.12 1.14
N ARG A 38 -4.35 10.31 1.28
CA ARG A 38 -5.27 10.02 0.17
C ARG A 38 -6.60 10.71 0.42
N LEU A 39 -6.60 11.97 0.05
CA LEU A 39 -7.77 12.83 0.00
C LEU A 39 -8.30 12.76 -1.43
N MET A 40 -9.48 12.17 -1.61
CA MET A 40 -10.15 12.17 -2.91
C MET A 40 -11.39 13.04 -2.85
N LEU A 41 -11.44 14.01 -3.75
CA LEU A 41 -12.70 14.62 -4.14
C LEU A 41 -13.35 13.63 -5.13
N ILE A 42 -14.21 12.76 -4.62
CA ILE A 42 -15.09 12.00 -5.50
C ILE A 42 -16.04 13.03 -6.09
N GLN A 43 -16.16 13.10 -7.42
CA GLN A 43 -17.17 13.95 -8.05
C GLN A 43 -18.52 13.46 -7.52
N PRO A 44 -19.25 14.28 -6.75
CA PRO A 44 -20.43 13.81 -6.07
C PRO A 44 -21.47 13.38 -7.10
N GLU A 45 -21.89 12.12 -7.09
CA GLU A 45 -23.02 11.63 -7.89
C GLU A 45 -24.35 12.13 -7.31
N SER A 46 -24.32 12.63 -6.06
CA SER A 46 -25.45 13.29 -5.41
C SER A 46 -25.04 14.51 -4.58
N PRO A 47 -25.92 15.52 -4.41
CA PRO A 47 -25.61 16.75 -3.66
C PRO A 47 -25.18 16.55 -2.20
N ASN A 48 -25.42 15.36 -1.63
CA ASN A 48 -25.14 15.04 -0.23
C ASN A 48 -23.87 14.19 -0.06
N GLU A 49 -23.15 13.88 -1.14
CA GLU A 49 -21.97 13.03 -1.05
C GLU A 49 -20.84 13.76 -0.32
N LYS A 50 -20.39 13.16 0.79
CA LYS A 50 -19.37 13.73 1.66
C LYS A 50 -17.98 13.44 1.11
N PHE A 51 -17.05 14.32 1.44
CA PHE A 51 -15.63 14.13 1.19
C PHE A 51 -15.15 12.74 1.66
N ASN A 52 -14.45 12.01 0.79
CA ASN A 52 -13.93 10.68 1.11
C ASN A 52 -12.46 10.75 1.53
N ASN A 53 -12.25 10.72 2.85
CA ASN A 53 -10.92 10.52 3.42
C ASN A 53 -10.59 9.03 3.42
N ARG A 54 -9.71 8.59 2.49
CA ARG A 54 -9.26 7.19 2.40
C ARG A 54 -8.12 6.85 3.37
N GLY A 55 -7.87 7.73 4.34
CA GLY A 55 -6.86 7.59 5.36
C GLY A 55 -5.49 8.09 4.94
N SER A 56 -4.62 8.23 5.94
CA SER A 56 -3.18 8.38 5.76
C SER A 56 -2.49 7.04 6.00
N GLY A 57 -1.36 6.81 5.32
CA GLY A 57 -0.59 5.59 5.52
C GLY A 57 0.82 5.66 4.96
N PHE A 58 1.72 4.88 5.55
CA PHE A 58 3.07 4.67 5.05
C PHE A 58 3.08 3.63 3.94
N ARG A 59 3.78 3.92 2.85
CA ARG A 59 3.92 2.99 1.72
C ARG A 59 5.38 2.66 1.50
N ALA A 60 5.69 1.38 1.59
CA ALA A 60 6.98 0.82 1.25
C ALA A 60 6.96 0.35 -0.20
N PRO A 61 7.85 0.86 -1.09
CA PRO A 61 8.06 0.24 -2.38
C PRO A 61 8.61 -1.17 -2.24
N GLN A 62 8.36 -2.04 -3.22
CA GLN A 62 8.79 -3.44 -3.15
C GLN A 62 10.31 -3.60 -2.95
N SER A 63 11.10 -2.67 -3.49
CA SER A 63 12.57 -2.65 -3.37
C SER A 63 13.08 -2.47 -1.94
N VAL A 64 12.28 -1.92 -1.02
CA VAL A 64 12.70 -1.69 0.37
C VAL A 64 12.18 -2.76 1.32
N MET A 65 11.35 -3.69 0.84
CA MET A 65 10.76 -4.74 1.67
C MET A 65 11.82 -5.62 2.34
N SER A 66 12.94 -5.91 1.66
CA SER A 66 14.05 -6.68 2.25
C SER A 66 14.85 -5.91 3.30
N LYS A 67 14.75 -4.57 3.33
CA LYS A 67 15.33 -3.75 4.41
C LYS A 67 14.39 -3.67 5.61
N LEU A 68 13.08 -3.71 5.36
CA LEU A 68 12.04 -3.60 6.38
C LEU A 68 11.78 -4.93 7.12
N TYR A 69 11.80 -6.03 6.39
CA TYR A 69 11.52 -7.38 6.87
C TYR A 69 12.77 -8.25 6.73
N SER A 70 13.22 -8.88 7.81
CA SER A 70 14.40 -9.75 7.76
C SER A 70 14.09 -11.15 7.21
N ASN A 71 12.81 -11.53 7.17
CA ASN A 71 12.37 -12.82 6.67
C ASN A 71 11.37 -12.67 5.52
N LYS A 72 11.66 -13.36 4.41
CA LYS A 72 10.83 -13.43 3.21
C LYS A 72 10.69 -14.89 2.77
N GLU A 73 9.46 -15.37 2.74
CA GLU A 73 9.11 -16.72 2.31
C GLU A 73 8.19 -16.67 1.10
N LYS A 74 8.41 -17.53 0.10
CA LYS A 74 7.53 -17.66 -1.07
C LYS A 74 6.41 -18.66 -0.76
N LEU A 75 5.16 -18.26 -0.97
CA LEU A 75 3.97 -19.09 -0.71
C LEU A 75 3.37 -19.70 -1.99
N LEU A 76 3.42 -18.96 -3.10
CA LEU A 76 2.93 -19.34 -4.43
C LEU A 76 3.93 -18.84 -5.48
#